data_AF-A0A117LZS6-F1
#
_entry.id   AF-A0A117LZS6-F1
#
_cell.length_a   1.000
_cell.length_b   1.000
_cell.length_c   1.000
_cell.angle_alpha   90.00
_cell.angle_beta   90.00
_cell.angle_gamma   90.00
#
_symmetry.space_group_name_H-M   'P 1'
#
loop_
_entity.id
_entity.type
_entity.pdbx_description
1 polymer ?
#
loop_
_entity_poly.entity_id
_entity_poly.type
_entity_poly.pdbx_seq_one_letter_code
_entity_poly.pdbx_strand_id
1 'polypeptide(L)'
;MEKQKKISIYIAGDCVDSLNDNILTIPGIGGSTIIPVNGYWLDDDTNLIEEDSYIIQVIANENLVRKVLYKIPLVVDDQDCVLVTIEDVDSLLIKLNKLL
;
A
#
# COMPACT_ATOMS: atom_id res chain seq x y z
N MET A 1 -8.22 -20.44 -9.75
CA MET A 1 -7.69 -19.56 -8.68
C MET A 1 -7.94 -18.13 -9.10
N GLU A 2 -8.45 -17.30 -8.19
CA GLU A 2 -8.57 -15.87 -8.46
C GLU A 2 -7.17 -15.24 -8.52
N LYS A 3 -6.93 -14.39 -9.51
CA LYS A 3 -5.63 -13.73 -9.68
C LYS A 3 -5.37 -12.80 -8.51
N GLN A 4 -4.17 -12.89 -7.94
CA GLN A 4 -3.74 -12.00 -6.88
C GLN A 4 -2.84 -10.91 -7.45
N LYS A 5 -2.93 -9.73 -6.86
CA LYS A 5 -2.10 -8.58 -7.16
C LYS A 5 -1.38 -8.15 -5.89
N LYS A 6 -0.11 -7.81 -6.03
CA LYS A 6 0.64 -7.05 -5.03
C LYS A 6 0.53 -5.57 -5.40
N ILE A 7 -0.08 -4.79 -4.53
CA ILE A 7 -0.22 -3.35 -4.64
C ILE A 7 0.80 -2.75 -3.70
N SER A 8 1.77 -1.99 -4.23
CA SER A 8 2.76 -1.27 -3.42
C SER A 8 2.49 0.22 -3.54
N ILE A 9 2.21 0.87 -2.41
CA ILE A 9 1.85 2.28 -2.33
C ILE A 9 3.00 2.99 -1.60
N TYR A 10 3.74 3.82 -2.34
CA TYR A 10 4.83 4.63 -1.84
C TYR A 10 4.25 5.98 -1.40
N ILE A 11 4.50 6.36 -0.16
CA ILE A 11 3.86 7.52 0.47
C ILE A 11 4.79 8.18 1.50
N ALA A 12 4.60 9.48 1.70
CA ALA A 12 5.17 10.24 2.80
C ALA A 12 4.68 9.73 4.18
N GLY A 13 5.44 10.02 5.23
CA GLY A 13 5.28 9.43 6.54
C GLY A 13 4.06 9.90 7.32
N ASP A 14 3.59 11.10 7.08
CA ASP A 14 2.42 11.69 7.76
C ASP A 14 1.10 10.98 7.44
N CYS A 15 1.01 10.33 6.28
CA CYS A 15 -0.19 9.65 5.80
C CYS A 15 -0.19 8.12 5.98
N VAL A 16 0.93 7.51 6.40
CA VAL A 16 1.12 6.04 6.35
C VAL A 16 0.09 5.27 7.19
N ASP A 17 -0.10 5.64 8.44
CA ASP A 17 -0.99 4.92 9.38
C ASP A 17 -2.46 5.11 8.97
N SER A 18 -2.86 6.35 8.70
CA SER A 18 -4.21 6.70 8.26
C SER A 18 -4.59 5.97 6.97
N LEU A 19 -3.68 5.91 5.99
CA LEU A 19 -3.93 5.21 4.74
C LEU A 19 -3.99 3.70 4.94
N ASN A 20 -3.08 3.15 5.74
CA ASN A 20 -3.06 1.73 6.06
C ASN A 20 -4.38 1.28 6.71
N ASP A 21 -4.83 1.99 7.74
CA ASP A 21 -6.08 1.70 8.43
C ASP A 21 -7.29 1.79 7.48
N ASN A 22 -7.30 2.81 6.61
CA ASN A 22 -8.37 3.00 5.63
C ASN A 22 -8.44 1.85 4.62
N ILE A 23 -7.29 1.35 4.15
CA ILE A 23 -7.20 0.19 3.26
C ILE A 23 -7.70 -1.08 3.97
N LEU A 24 -7.33 -1.30 5.23
CA LEU A 24 -7.73 -2.48 6.00
C LEU A 24 -9.24 -2.52 6.30
N THR A 25 -9.97 -1.41 6.11
CA THR A 25 -11.45 -1.43 6.16
C THR A 25 -12.11 -2.14 4.99
N ILE A 26 -11.39 -2.43 3.89
CA ILE A 26 -11.95 -3.07 2.70
C ILE A 26 -12.23 -4.56 2.99
N PRO A 27 -13.49 -5.02 2.92
CA PRO A 27 -13.80 -6.43 3.11
C PRO A 27 -13.06 -7.31 2.10
N GLY A 28 -12.37 -8.33 2.60
CA GLY A 28 -11.54 -9.24 1.79
C GLY A 28 -10.05 -8.88 1.76
N ILE A 29 -9.64 -7.75 2.32
CA ILE A 29 -8.23 -7.48 2.62
C ILE A 29 -7.90 -8.08 3.99
N GLY A 30 -6.96 -9.03 4.01
CA GLY A 30 -6.57 -9.76 5.23
C GLY A 30 -5.43 -9.11 6.01
N GLY A 31 -4.75 -8.13 5.42
CA GLY A 31 -3.61 -7.46 6.03
C GLY A 31 -2.79 -6.68 5.02
N SER A 32 -1.76 -6.02 5.55
CA SER A 32 -0.78 -5.22 4.82
C SER A 32 0.58 -5.33 5.51
N THR A 33 1.63 -4.95 4.79
CA THR A 33 2.98 -4.78 5.34
C THR A 33 3.39 -3.33 5.13
N ILE A 34 3.95 -2.69 6.15
CA ILE A 34 4.53 -1.35 6.07
C ILE A 34 6.05 -1.50 6.09
N ILE A 35 6.72 -0.92 5.09
CA ILE A 35 8.18 -0.99 4.94
C ILE A 35 8.72 0.45 4.92
N PRO A 36 9.59 0.83 5.88
CA PRO A 36 10.25 2.14 5.84
C PRO A 36 11.26 2.18 4.69
N VAL A 37 11.30 3.30 3.98
CA VAL A 37 12.22 3.57 2.86
C VAL A 37 12.68 5.02 2.91
N ASN A 38 13.84 5.30 2.32
CA ASN A 38 14.23 6.69 2.07
C ASN A 38 13.39 7.19 0.89
N GLY A 39 12.58 8.22 1.09
CA GLY A 39 11.80 8.84 0.03
C GLY A 39 12.37 10.19 -0.36
N TYR A 40 12.33 10.43 -1.66
CA TYR A 40 12.65 11.72 -2.24
C TYR A 40 11.44 12.18 -3.04
N TRP A 41 10.87 13.30 -2.63
CA TRP A 41 9.65 13.86 -3.21
C TRP A 41 9.93 15.21 -3.85
N LEU A 42 9.01 15.67 -4.69
CA LEU A 42 9.04 17.03 -5.23
C LEU A 42 8.04 17.86 -4.44
N ASP A 43 8.48 18.98 -3.89
CA ASP A 43 7.58 19.98 -3.30
C ASP A 43 6.81 20.76 -4.40
N ASP A 44 5.93 21.66 -3.98
CA ASP A 44 5.16 22.54 -4.88
C ASP A 44 6.04 23.40 -5.82
N ASP A 45 7.28 23.65 -5.42
CA ASP A 45 8.29 24.40 -6.17
C ASP A 45 9.22 23.49 -7.00
N THR A 46 8.92 22.19 -7.09
CA THR A 46 9.68 21.14 -7.79
C THR A 46 11.08 20.88 -7.25
N ASN A 47 11.37 21.27 -6.01
CA ASN A 47 12.62 20.92 -5.35
C ASN A 47 12.57 19.49 -4.83
N LEU A 48 13.70 18.80 -4.90
CA LEU A 48 13.84 17.49 -4.30
C LEU A 48 13.98 17.63 -2.78
N ILE A 49 13.01 17.09 -2.04
CA ILE A 49 13.02 17.03 -0.58
C ILE A 49 13.19 15.57 -0.13
N GLU A 50 13.93 15.38 0.96
CA GLU A 50 14.07 14.08 1.62
C GLU A 50 13.09 14.03 2.79
N GLU A 51 12.29 12.97 2.86
CA GLU A 51 11.28 12.79 3.90
C GLU A 51 11.16 11.31 4.29
N ASP A 52 10.81 11.08 5.56
CA ASP A 52 10.44 9.75 6.05
C ASP A 52 9.32 9.19 5.17
N SER A 53 9.56 8.03 4.57
CA SER A 53 8.67 7.46 3.57
C SER A 53 8.48 5.98 3.75
N TYR A 54 7.37 5.50 3.23
CA TYR A 54 6.93 4.13 3.47
C TYR A 54 6.36 3.51 2.22
N ILE A 55 6.45 2.17 2.17
CA ILE A 55 5.70 1.35 1.22
C ILE A 55 4.63 0.59 2.01
N ILE A 56 3.36 0.87 1.72
CA ILE A 56 2.25 0.00 2.13
C ILE A 56 2.07 -1.07 1.06
N GLN A 57 2.32 -2.32 1.42
CA GLN A 57 2.14 -3.46 0.53
C GLN A 57 0.89 -4.26 0.90
N VAL A 58 0.04 -4.50 -0.09
CA VAL A 58 -1.19 -5.27 0.04
C VAL A 58 -1.20 -6.37 -1.00
N ILE A 59 -1.41 -7.61 -0.58
CA ILE A 59 -1.74 -8.71 -1.50
C ILE A 59 -3.25 -8.87 -1.48
N ALA A 60 -3.88 -8.69 -2.62
CA ALA A 60 -5.33 -8.73 -2.76
C ALA A 60 -5.76 -9.41 -4.05
N ASN A 61 -7.00 -9.90 -4.07
CA ASN A 61 -7.63 -10.31 -5.33
C ASN A 61 -7.66 -9.12 -6.31
N GLU A 62 -7.40 -9.38 -7.59
CA GLU A 62 -7.47 -8.40 -8.68
C GLU A 62 -8.76 -7.56 -8.66
N ASN A 63 -9.90 -8.12 -8.25
CA ASN A 63 -11.18 -7.41 -8.15
C ASN A 63 -11.22 -6.35 -7.03
N LEU A 64 -10.30 -6.38 -6.05
CA LEU A 64 -10.21 -5.42 -4.95
C LEU A 64 -9.25 -4.27 -5.26
N VAL A 65 -8.40 -4.37 -6.29
CA VAL A 65 -7.40 -3.35 -6.64
C VAL A 65 -8.02 -1.96 -6.76
N ARG A 66 -9.12 -1.82 -7.50
CA ARG A 66 -9.82 -0.53 -7.66
C ARG A 66 -10.32 0.05 -6.33
N LYS A 67 -10.74 -0.81 -5.39
CA LYS A 67 -11.20 -0.37 -4.07
C LYS A 67 -10.04 0.17 -3.24
N VAL A 68 -8.87 -0.49 -3.30
CA VAL A 68 -7.64 -0.03 -2.64
C VAL A 68 -7.22 1.33 -3.19
N LEU A 69 -7.14 1.48 -4.51
CA LEU A 69 -6.77 2.76 -5.15
C LEU A 69 -7.73 3.89 -4.78
N TYR A 70 -9.03 3.60 -4.63
CA TYR A 70 -10.02 4.60 -4.24
C TYR A 70 -9.84 5.10 -2.79
N LYS A 71 -9.16 4.36 -1.92
CA LYS A 71 -8.88 4.82 -0.54
C LYS A 71 -7.76 5.86 -0.48
N ILE A 72 -6.85 5.88 -1.45
CA ILE A 72 -5.67 6.76 -1.47
C ILE A 72 -6.07 8.25 -1.44
N PRO A 73 -6.85 8.78 -2.42
CA PRO A 73 -7.18 10.21 -2.42
C PRO A 73 -8.09 10.65 -1.26
N LEU A 74 -8.66 9.71 -0.49
CA LEU A 74 -9.45 10.05 0.70
C LEU A 74 -8.57 10.40 1.92
N VAL A 75 -7.26 10.18 1.83
CA VAL A 75 -6.29 10.38 2.90
C VAL A 75 -5.20 11.36 2.49
N VAL A 76 -4.73 11.29 1.24
CA VAL A 76 -3.53 12.01 0.76
C VAL A 76 -3.87 13.30 -0.01
N ASP A 77 -4.96 13.99 0.37
CA ASP A 77 -5.62 14.98 -0.50
C ASP A 77 -4.86 16.32 -0.64
N ASP A 78 -3.86 16.62 0.22
CA ASP A 78 -3.32 17.98 0.30
C ASP A 78 -1.92 18.21 -0.31
N GLN A 79 -0.89 17.36 -0.18
CA GLN A 79 0.47 17.73 -0.66
C GLN A 79 1.37 16.58 -1.17
N ASP A 80 0.96 15.31 -1.06
CA ASP A 80 1.91 14.21 -1.32
C ASP A 80 1.67 13.48 -2.63
N CYS A 81 2.74 13.39 -3.42
CA CYS A 81 2.78 12.48 -4.54
C CYS A 81 2.72 11.04 -4.01
N VAL A 82 1.77 10.23 -4.51
CA VAL A 82 1.73 8.79 -4.25
C VAL A 82 2.18 8.06 -5.50
N LEU A 83 3.22 7.25 -5.40
CA LEU A 83 3.55 6.28 -6.44
C LEU A 83 2.88 4.95 -6.10
N VAL A 84 2.18 4.36 -7.08
CA VAL A 84 1.57 3.04 -6.91
C VAL A 84 2.07 2.10 -7.99
N THR A 85 2.55 0.92 -7.58
CA THR A 85 2.84 -0.19 -8.49
C THR A 85 1.90 -1.37 -8.22
N ILE A 86 1.53 -2.07 -9.30
CA ILE A 86 0.62 -3.21 -9.25
C ILE A 86 1.26 -4.34 -10.05
N GLU A 87 1.51 -5.46 -9.39
CA GLU A 87 2.18 -6.62 -9.97
C GLU A 87 1.33 -7.87 -9.80
N ASP A 88 1.34 -8.76 -10.81
CA ASP A 88 0.81 -10.12 -10.66
C ASP A 88 1.66 -10.91 -9.67
N VAL A 89 1.00 -11.63 -8.76
CA VAL A 89 1.68 -12.52 -7.82
C VAL A 89 0.99 -13.87 -7.74
N ASP A 90 1.81 -14.92 -7.72
CA ASP A 90 1.37 -16.24 -7.32
C ASP A 90 1.33 -16.31 -5.79
N SER A 91 0.25 -16.86 -5.24
CA SER A 91 0.09 -17.01 -3.80
C SER A 91 -0.18 -18.47 -3.45
N LEU A 92 0.48 -18.92 -2.39
CA LEU A 92 0.23 -20.23 -1.79
C LEU A 92 -0.06 -20.03 -0.31
N LEU A 93 -1.28 -20.32 0.10
CA LEU A 93 -1.63 -20.33 1.51
C LEU A 93 -1.19 -21.66 2.14
N ILE A 94 -0.17 -21.61 3.00
CA ILE A 94 0.34 -22.79 3.71
C ILE A 94 -0.21 -22.77 5.14
N LYS A 95 -1.01 -23.78 5.50
CA LYS A 95 -1.41 -24.02 6.88
C LYS A 95 -0.34 -24.84 7.59
N LEU A 96 0.37 -24.24 8.54
CA LEU A 96 1.33 -24.95 9.38
C LEU A 96 0.56 -25.64 10.52
N ASN A 97 0.65 -26.97 10.58
CA ASN A 97 0.21 -27.71 11.77
C ASN A 97 1.37 -27.73 12.76
N LYS A 98 1.11 -27.36 14.02
CA LYS A 98 2.08 -27.47 15.09
C LYS A 98 2.39 -28.96 15.27
N LEU A 99 3.64 -29.36 15.04
CA LEU A 99 4.10 -30.69 15.44
C LEU A 99 4.12 -30.69 16.98
N LEU A 100 3.23 -31.49 17.57
CA LEU A 100 3.21 -31.75 19.01
C LEU A 100 4.41 -32.61 19.41
#